data_AF-A0A952X7E2-F1
#
_entry.id   AF-A0A952X7E2-F1
#
_cell.length_a   1.000
_cell.length_b   1.000
_cell.length_c   1.000
_cell.angle_alpha   90.00
_cell.angle_beta   90.00
_cell.angle_gamma   90.00
#
_symmetry.space_group_name_H-M   'P 1'
#
loop_
_entity.id
_entity.type
_entity.pdbx_description
1 polymer ?
#
loop_
_entity_poly.entity_id
_entity_poly.type
_entity_poly.pdbx_seq_one_letter_code
_entity_poly.pdbx_strand_id
1 'polypeptide(L)'
;MSKNTPYEQVDMFQTSLIQKTSTENKTPAKQKPPFIPVQTMALDEHDIKNNFMYMIRILLNNSQKTISTPKGQEDYLETLIHEMKIKKGLIAPTIAVRNGALKSNKRN
;
A
#
# COMPACT_ATOMS: atom_id res chain seq x y z
N MET A 1 -34.43 31.44 14.32
CA MET A 1 -33.19 32.01 14.89
C MET A 1 -32.72 31.14 16.04
N SER A 2 -31.51 30.56 15.92
CA SER A 2 -30.68 29.94 16.97
C SER A 2 -31.29 28.79 17.80
N LYS A 3 -30.63 27.67 18.08
CA LYS A 3 -29.24 27.56 18.56
C LYS A 3 -28.63 26.21 18.15
N ASN A 4 -27.42 26.30 17.61
CA ASN A 4 -26.46 25.22 17.51
C ASN A 4 -26.12 24.72 18.92
N THR A 5 -26.26 23.43 19.19
CA THR A 5 -25.61 22.77 20.32
C THR A 5 -24.22 22.29 19.86
N PRO A 6 -23.13 22.80 20.46
CA PRO A 6 -21.77 22.37 20.12
C PRO A 6 -21.55 20.94 20.61
N TYR A 7 -21.10 20.07 19.71
CA TYR A 7 -20.62 18.73 20.05
C TYR A 7 -19.43 18.84 21.02
N GLU A 8 -19.53 18.11 22.12
CA GLU A 8 -18.55 18.02 23.20
C GLU A 8 -17.20 17.55 22.68
N GLN A 9 -16.21 18.44 22.76
CA GLN A 9 -14.80 18.13 22.63
C GLN A 9 -14.35 17.45 23.93
N VAL A 10 -14.15 16.12 23.91
CA VAL A 10 -13.55 15.41 25.03
C VAL A 10 -12.04 15.45 24.89
N ASP A 11 -11.43 16.38 25.63
CA ASP A 11 -9.99 16.49 25.83
C ASP A 11 -9.51 15.32 26.71
N MET A 12 -8.93 14.29 26.10
CA MET A 12 -8.52 13.06 26.79
C MET A 12 -7.02 13.00 27.06
N PHE A 13 -6.44 14.14 27.45
CA PHE A 13 -5.04 14.21 27.87
C PHE A 13 -4.93 14.92 29.21
N GLN A 14 -5.02 14.17 30.30
CA GLN A 14 -4.34 14.55 31.55
C GLN A 14 -4.01 13.32 32.42
N THR A 15 -2.73 12.94 32.30
CA THR A 15 -1.79 12.66 33.40
C THR A 15 -2.07 11.54 34.40
N SER A 16 -1.20 10.53 34.39
CA SER A 16 -0.57 10.03 35.62
C SER A 16 0.84 9.50 35.32
N LEU A 17 1.84 10.30 35.73
CA LEU A 17 3.21 9.84 35.95
C LEU A 17 3.21 8.93 37.18
N ILE A 18 3.43 7.62 36.99
CA ILE A 18 3.95 6.75 38.05
C ILE A 18 5.06 5.87 37.47
N GLN A 19 6.25 6.07 38.01
CA GLN A 19 7.48 5.35 37.72
C GLN A 19 7.62 4.17 38.69
N LYS A 20 8.07 3.03 38.13
CA LYS A 20 8.97 1.98 38.69
C LYS A 20 8.42 0.59 39.09
N THR A 21 9.04 -0.36 38.39
CA THR A 21 9.53 -1.71 38.75
C THR A 21 8.54 -2.87 38.93
N SER A 22 8.43 -3.69 37.89
CA SER A 22 8.36 -5.15 38.00
C SER A 22 9.03 -5.77 36.77
N THR A 23 10.05 -6.58 37.02
CA THR A 23 10.76 -7.47 36.10
C THR A 23 9.81 -8.52 35.49
N GLU A 24 10.07 -8.88 34.23
CA GLU A 24 9.64 -10.09 33.50
C GLU A 24 8.11 -10.38 33.46
N ASN A 25 7.43 -10.29 32.31
CA ASN A 25 7.77 -10.85 31.02
C ASN A 25 7.46 -9.83 29.92
N LYS A 26 8.49 -9.37 29.21
CA LYS A 26 8.26 -8.86 27.86
C LYS A 26 7.82 -10.06 27.04
N THR A 27 6.51 -10.22 26.86
CA THR A 27 5.98 -10.95 25.72
C THR A 27 6.79 -10.46 24.53
N PRO A 28 7.55 -11.32 23.83
CA PRO A 28 8.32 -10.86 22.69
C PRO A 28 7.30 -10.19 21.79
N ALA A 29 7.46 -8.89 21.56
CA ALA A 29 6.68 -8.19 20.57
C ALA A 29 6.85 -9.05 19.33
N LYS A 30 5.78 -9.76 18.93
CA LYS A 30 5.77 -10.53 17.69
C LYS A 30 6.22 -9.50 16.67
N GLN A 31 7.47 -9.58 16.24
CA GLN A 31 8.00 -8.75 15.19
C GLN A 31 7.02 -9.02 14.06
N LYS A 32 6.15 -8.06 13.78
CA LYS A 32 5.34 -8.13 12.57
C LYS A 32 6.39 -8.33 11.49
N PRO A 33 6.30 -9.42 10.72
CA PRO A 33 7.28 -9.68 9.68
C PRO A 33 7.41 -8.40 8.86
N PRO A 34 8.64 -8.02 8.45
CA PRO A 34 8.82 -6.83 7.64
C PRO A 34 7.80 -6.87 6.51
N PHE A 35 7.08 -5.76 6.32
CA PHE A 35 6.03 -5.70 5.31
C PHE A 35 6.69 -6.03 3.97
N ILE A 36 6.30 -7.16 3.39
CA ILE A 36 6.95 -7.67 2.17
C ILE A 36 6.72 -6.61 1.08
N PRO A 37 7.77 -6.13 0.39
CA PRO A 37 7.61 -5.17 -0.68
C PRO A 37 6.58 -5.66 -1.70
N VAL A 38 5.72 -4.76 -2.16
CA VAL A 38 4.67 -5.12 -3.12
C VAL A 38 5.27 -5.66 -4.41
N GLN A 39 6.46 -5.18 -4.79
CA GLN A 39 7.21 -5.71 -5.93
C GLN A 39 7.57 -7.19 -5.74
N THR A 40 7.95 -7.60 -4.52
CA THR A 40 8.25 -9.01 -4.23
C THR A 40 6.98 -9.86 -4.17
N MET A 41 5.90 -9.37 -3.56
CA MET A 41 4.60 -10.07 -3.58
C MET A 41 4.04 -10.19 -5.00
N ALA A 42 4.32 -9.21 -5.86
CA ALA A 42 3.95 -9.21 -7.27
C ALA A 42 4.76 -10.20 -8.13
N LEU A 43 5.74 -10.90 -7.56
CA LEU A 43 6.43 -12.01 -8.24
C LEU A 43 5.78 -13.36 -7.95
N ASP A 44 5.04 -13.48 -6.84
CA ASP A 44 4.40 -14.70 -6.38
C ASP A 44 2.96 -14.82 -6.91
N GLU A 45 2.68 -15.86 -7.68
CA GLU A 45 1.41 -16.01 -8.40
C GLU A 45 0.20 -16.08 -7.47
N HIS A 46 0.36 -16.74 -6.31
CA HIS A 46 -0.71 -16.90 -5.32
C HIS A 46 -1.15 -15.56 -4.73
N ASP A 47 -0.19 -14.70 -4.38
CA ASP A 47 -0.48 -13.39 -3.79
C ASP A 47 -1.11 -12.43 -4.79
N ILE A 48 -0.67 -12.49 -6.05
CA ILE A 48 -1.27 -11.68 -7.12
C ILE A 48 -2.73 -12.09 -7.36
N LYS A 49 -3.05 -13.39 -7.43
CA LYS A 49 -4.45 -13.82 -7.66
C LYS A 49 -5.41 -13.25 -6.62
N ASN A 50 -4.96 -13.18 -5.37
CA ASN A 50 -5.78 -12.68 -4.27
C ASN A 50 -5.80 -11.14 -4.19
N ASN A 51 -4.75 -10.45 -4.65
CA ASN A 51 -4.55 -9.02 -4.38
C ASN A 51 -4.21 -8.16 -5.61
N PHE A 52 -4.40 -8.64 -6.84
CA PHE A 52 -3.91 -7.97 -8.06
C PHE A 52 -4.36 -6.51 -8.17
N MET A 53 -5.60 -6.19 -7.80
CA MET A 53 -6.11 -4.82 -7.84
C MET A 53 -5.37 -3.89 -6.88
N TYR A 54 -5.01 -4.40 -5.70
CA TYR A 54 -4.22 -3.66 -4.72
C TYR A 54 -2.80 -3.43 -5.25
N MET A 55 -2.17 -4.47 -5.82
CA MET A 55 -0.82 -4.39 -6.39
C MET A 55 -0.76 -3.41 -7.58
N ILE A 56 -1.73 -3.47 -8.51
CA ILE A 56 -1.84 -2.53 -9.64
C ILE A 56 -1.96 -1.08 -9.15
N ARG A 57 -2.78 -0.81 -8.14
CA ARG A 57 -2.94 0.54 -7.58
C ARG A 57 -1.66 1.08 -6.98
N ILE A 58 -0.88 0.24 -6.32
CA ILE A 58 0.42 0.65 -5.77
C ILE A 58 1.40 0.95 -6.91
N LEU A 59 1.43 0.13 -7.96
CA LEU A 59 2.25 0.39 -9.15
C LEU A 59 1.85 1.68 -9.86
N LEU A 60 0.55 1.98 -9.97
CA LEU A 60 0.04 3.26 -10.48
C LEU A 60 0.47 4.45 -9.63
N ASN A 61 0.33 4.35 -8.31
CA ASN A 61 0.76 5.42 -7.40
C ASN A 61 2.28 5.64 -7.48
N ASN A 62 3.07 4.58 -7.68
CA ASN A 62 4.51 4.69 -7.84
C ASN A 62 4.89 5.37 -9.16
N SER A 63 4.26 4.98 -10.28
CA SER A 63 4.52 5.62 -11.57
C SER A 63 4.03 7.07 -11.62
N GLN A 64 2.93 7.39 -10.93
CA GLN A 64 2.40 8.74 -10.79
C GLN A 64 3.41 9.69 -10.13
N LYS A 65 4.19 9.23 -9.14
CA LYS A 65 5.26 10.06 -8.53
C LYS A 65 6.33 10.48 -9.55
N THR A 66 6.49 9.72 -10.61
CA THR A 66 7.49 9.96 -11.67
C THR A 66 6.88 10.51 -12.97
N ILE A 67 5.59 10.89 -12.97
CA ILE A 67 4.83 11.28 -14.16
C ILE A 67 5.33 12.56 -14.85
N SER A 68 6.16 13.35 -14.17
CA SER A 68 6.85 14.50 -14.76
C SER A 68 7.93 14.09 -15.76
N THR A 69 8.38 12.83 -15.74
CA THR A 69 9.35 12.30 -16.69
C THR A 69 8.64 11.56 -17.84
N PRO A 70 9.10 11.66 -19.09
CA PRO A 70 8.49 10.94 -20.22
C PRO A 70 8.34 9.43 -19.95
N LYS A 71 9.37 8.83 -19.34
CA LYS A 71 9.40 7.41 -18.98
C LYS A 71 8.49 7.04 -17.79
N GLY A 72 8.14 8.00 -16.93
CA GLY A 72 7.13 7.81 -15.88
C GLY A 72 5.71 7.92 -16.44
N GLN A 73 5.49 8.77 -17.46
CA GLN A 73 4.22 8.85 -18.18
C GLN A 73 3.91 7.56 -18.93
N GLU A 74 4.89 7.01 -19.65
CA GLU A 74 4.76 5.72 -20.34
C GLU A 74 4.35 4.60 -19.37
N ASP A 75 5.06 4.49 -18.25
CA ASP A 75 4.76 3.47 -17.22
C ASP A 75 3.39 3.65 -16.58
N TYR A 76 2.99 4.90 -16.32
CA TYR A 76 1.69 5.21 -15.77
C TYR A 76 0.57 4.79 -16.73
N LEU A 77 0.70 5.17 -18.01
CA LEU A 77 -0.24 4.78 -19.07
C LEU A 77 -0.28 3.26 -19.26
N GLU A 78 0.88 2.59 -19.28
CA GLU A 78 0.96 1.15 -19.43
C GLU A 78 0.28 0.42 -18.26
N THR A 79 0.54 0.86 -17.03
CA THR A 79 -0.09 0.25 -15.83
C THR A 79 -1.60 0.46 -15.84
N LEU A 80 -2.06 1.62 -16.32
CA LEU A 80 -3.49 1.93 -16.46
C LEU A 80 -4.15 1.08 -17.56
N ILE A 81 -3.47 0.88 -18.69
CA ILE A 81 -3.91 -0.04 -19.75
C ILE A 81 -4.00 -1.47 -19.22
N HIS A 82 -3.02 -1.91 -18.42
CA HIS A 82 -3.06 -3.22 -17.77
C HIS A 82 -4.28 -3.36 -16.84
N GLU A 83 -4.56 -2.35 -16.00
CA GLU A 83 -5.77 -2.35 -15.16
C GLU A 83 -7.04 -2.54 -16.00
N MET A 84 -7.18 -1.78 -17.10
CA MET A 84 -8.32 -1.88 -18.00
C MET A 84 -8.43 -3.26 -18.66
N LYS A 85 -7.32 -3.81 -19.15
CA LYS A 85 -7.29 -5.14 -19.80
C LYS A 85 -7.66 -6.24 -18.81
N ILE A 86 -7.18 -6.17 -17.57
CA ILE A 86 -7.53 -7.13 -16.53
C ILE A 86 -9.03 -7.06 -16.23
N LYS A 87 -9.58 -5.85 -16.03
CA LYS A 87 -11.01 -5.64 -15.77
C LYS A 87 -11.90 -6.17 -16.90
N LYS A 88 -11.42 -6.10 -18.14
CA LYS A 88 -12.10 -6.66 -19.33
C LYS A 88 -11.85 -8.16 -19.55
N GLY A 89 -11.06 -8.81 -18.70
CA GLY A 89 -10.69 -10.23 -18.88
C GLY A 89 -9.78 -10.50 -20.08
N LEU A 90 -9.13 -9.47 -20.64
CA LEU A 90 -8.27 -9.57 -21.82
C LEU A 90 -6.84 -10.02 -21.50
N ILE A 91 -6.43 -9.94 -20.24
CA ILE A 91 -5.10 -10.35 -19.79
C ILE A 91 -5.18 -10.95 -18.39
N ALA A 92 -4.34 -11.95 -18.12
CA ALA A 92 -4.20 -12.51 -16.79
C ALA A 92 -3.60 -11.48 -15.82
N PRO A 93 -4.20 -11.26 -14.63
CA PRO A 93 -3.69 -10.31 -13.64
C PRO A 93 -2.24 -10.60 -13.23
N THR A 94 -1.89 -11.88 -13.14
CA THR A 94 -0.55 -12.37 -12.79
C THR A 94 0.53 -11.84 -13.73
N ILE A 95 0.29 -11.90 -15.04
CA ILE A 95 1.23 -11.44 -16.07
C ILE A 95 1.39 -9.92 -16.00
N ALA A 96 0.27 -9.20 -15.94
CA ALA A 96 0.25 -7.75 -15.94
C ALA A 96 0.93 -7.13 -14.70
N VAL A 97 0.61 -7.64 -13.51
CA VAL A 97 1.18 -7.18 -12.23
C VAL A 97 2.67 -7.51 -12.16
N ARG A 98 3.08 -8.73 -12.53
CA ARG A 98 4.48 -9.15 -12.52
C ARG A 98 5.32 -8.30 -13.48
N ASN A 99 4.84 -8.06 -14.69
CA ASN A 99 5.54 -7.23 -15.67
C ASN A 99 5.70 -5.78 -15.18
N GLY A 100 4.65 -5.21 -14.59
CA GLY A 100 4.71 -3.87 -13.98
C GLY A 100 5.71 -3.81 -12.81
N ALA A 101 5.70 -4.81 -11.94
CA ALA A 101 6.65 -4.90 -10.83
C ALA A 101 8.10 -5.03 -11.31
N LEU A 102 8.38 -5.91 -12.28
CA LEU A 102 9.71 -6.09 -12.87
C LEU A 102 10.25 -4.80 -13.51
N LYS A 103 9.38 -4.04 -14.19
CA LYS A 103 9.76 -2.73 -14.75
C LYS A 103 10.08 -1.70 -13.68
N SER A 104 9.32 -1.69 -12.59
CA SER A 104 9.57 -0.80 -11.45
C SER A 104 10.88 -1.12 -10.72
N ASN A 105 11.25 -2.41 -10.63
CA ASN A 105 12.43 -2.86 -9.89
C ASN A 105 13.74 -2.56 -10.63
N LYS A 106 13.73 -2.47 -11.96
CA LYS A 106 14.91 -2.09 -12.77
C LYS A 106 15.34 -0.62 -12.58
N ARG A 107 14.61 0.17 -11.80
CA ARG A 107 14.82 1.62 -11.62
C ARG A 107 15.44 1.98 -10.26
N ASN A 108 15.49 1.04 -9.32
CA ASN A 108 16.20 1.16 -8.04
C ASN A 108 17.59 0.55 -8.18
#